data_AF-A0A0C3JJE2-F1
#
_entry.id   AF-A0A0C3JJE2-F1
#
_cell.length_a   1.000
_cell.length_b   1.000
_cell.length_c   1.000
_cell.angle_alpha   90.00
_cell.angle_beta   90.00
_cell.angle_gamma   90.00
#
_symmetry.space_group_name_H-M   'P 1'
#
loop_
_entity.id
_entity.type
_entity.pdbx_description
1 polymer ?
#
loop_
_entity_poly.entity_id
_entity_poly.type
_entity_poly.pdbx_seq_one_letter_code
_entity_poly.pdbx_strand_id
1 'polypeptide(L)'
;MASTDDVSRKRKNLERYPPGEDGRCGALFGLAYALHQRYEEERKIDDLNEAIDLCRAALELRPVENETGDRSRSLSDLAFCLSRRYDEQGAVDDLEEAISLGRAVLELHPPGHPGHDFTLHRLTTYLNKRFNKQATIGDLEEAISLLREELELRPPGNPRRDATLRQLAIYLKSRSDKQAAIGDLEEAISLRRAALELHPLGHPDRGKYLYDLACDLWTKIQKQADMPGLHGANSLHQAASVVRPTSTADIASSLLTLSLHLWDRFQKEAAMTDLDGAICCAAYALELWLPRDSHHEGAWFQRPAQGTNSDEPAVLRREIDNLGALVNYFVRHRCGSQHPIVGLNEAITLCRYVLQSRPTDHPSRASSLHDLAQCLAHRF
;
A
#
# COMPACT_ATOMS: atom_id res chain seq x y z
N MET A 1 -7.44 0.93 -33.47
CA MET A 1 -8.01 1.57 -34.70
C MET A 1 -9.05 2.65 -34.41
N ALA A 2 -9.70 2.70 -33.24
CA ALA A 2 -10.69 3.75 -32.92
C ALA A 2 -10.07 5.14 -32.60
N SER A 3 -8.89 5.18 -31.96
CA SER A 3 -8.25 6.43 -31.50
C SER A 3 -7.71 7.33 -32.61
N THR A 4 -7.19 6.75 -33.70
CA THR A 4 -6.70 7.50 -34.87
C THR A 4 -7.83 8.26 -35.61
N ASP A 5 -9.04 7.69 -35.60
CA ASP A 5 -10.22 8.31 -36.22
C ASP A 5 -10.74 9.50 -35.39
N ASP A 6 -10.68 9.41 -34.06
CA ASP A 6 -11.15 10.50 -33.19
C ASP A 6 -10.26 11.75 -33.26
N VAL A 7 -8.93 11.60 -33.17
CA VAL A 7 -8.01 12.74 -33.28
C VAL A 7 -8.16 13.42 -34.65
N SER A 8 -8.27 12.64 -35.72
CA SER A 8 -8.48 13.17 -37.09
C SER A 8 -9.79 13.93 -37.20
N ARG A 9 -10.87 13.42 -36.59
CA ARG A 9 -12.18 14.08 -36.51
C ARG A 9 -12.12 15.38 -35.71
N LYS A 10 -11.44 15.40 -34.57
CA LYS A 10 -11.27 16.59 -33.73
C LYS A 10 -10.42 17.66 -34.41
N ARG A 11 -9.39 17.27 -35.17
CA ARG A 11 -8.58 18.21 -35.97
C ARG A 11 -9.41 18.91 -37.05
N LYS A 12 -10.21 18.15 -37.80
CA LYS A 12 -11.18 18.72 -38.76
C LYS A 12 -12.21 19.64 -38.10
N ASN A 13 -12.57 19.37 -36.84
CA ASN A 13 -13.47 20.26 -36.11
C ASN A 13 -12.78 21.58 -35.75
N LEU A 14 -11.52 21.55 -35.31
CA LEU A 14 -10.75 22.76 -35.00
C LEU A 14 -10.57 23.67 -36.23
N GLU A 15 -10.41 23.09 -37.42
CA GLU A 15 -10.34 23.83 -38.69
C GLU A 15 -11.61 24.65 -38.99
N ARG A 16 -12.76 24.27 -38.42
CA ARG A 16 -14.03 24.99 -38.60
C ARG A 16 -14.15 26.24 -37.74
N TYR A 17 -13.28 26.43 -36.76
CA TYR A 17 -13.31 27.54 -35.80
C TYR A 17 -12.01 28.37 -35.89
N PRO A 18 -11.89 29.35 -36.80
CA PRO A 18 -10.74 30.24 -36.90
C PRO A 18 -10.46 31.05 -35.62
N PRO A 19 -9.25 31.63 -35.47
CA PRO A 19 -8.90 32.46 -34.32
C PRO A 19 -9.92 33.58 -34.06
N GLY A 20 -10.44 33.66 -32.83
CA GLY A 20 -11.41 34.67 -32.41
C GLY A 20 -12.88 34.25 -32.47
N GLU A 21 -13.21 33.05 -32.93
CA GLU A 21 -14.60 32.55 -32.91
C GLU A 21 -15.04 31.91 -31.58
N ASP A 22 -16.29 32.18 -31.21
CA ASP A 22 -17.01 31.57 -30.10
C ASP A 22 -17.19 30.06 -30.36
N GLY A 23 -16.27 29.26 -29.82
CA GLY A 23 -16.23 27.79 -30.00
C GLY A 23 -14.84 27.22 -30.24
N ARG A 24 -13.87 28.07 -30.65
CA ARG A 24 -12.48 27.63 -30.86
C ARG A 24 -11.85 27.06 -29.60
N CYS A 25 -12.12 27.66 -28.43
CA CYS A 25 -11.61 27.17 -27.15
C CYS A 25 -12.06 25.71 -26.87
N GLY A 26 -13.35 25.42 -27.05
CA GLY A 26 -13.88 24.06 -26.89
C GLY A 26 -13.32 23.08 -27.91
N ALA A 27 -13.07 23.51 -29.14
CA ALA A 27 -12.44 22.69 -30.17
C ALA A 27 -10.96 22.37 -29.86
N LEU A 28 -10.19 23.36 -29.39
CA LEU A 28 -8.81 23.19 -28.93
C LEU A 28 -8.75 22.19 -27.78
N PHE A 29 -9.57 22.39 -26.75
CA PHE A 29 -9.65 21.48 -25.61
C PHE A 29 -10.06 20.07 -26.03
N GLY A 30 -11.07 19.95 -26.91
CA GLY A 30 -11.53 18.65 -27.40
C GLY A 30 -10.49 17.89 -28.21
N LEU A 31 -9.61 18.58 -28.95
CA LEU A 31 -8.47 17.96 -29.64
C LEU A 31 -7.37 17.58 -28.65
N ALA A 32 -7.03 18.46 -27.70
CA ALA A 32 -6.04 18.19 -26.66
C ALA A 32 -6.41 16.93 -25.85
N TYR A 33 -7.69 16.80 -25.47
CA TYR A 33 -8.19 15.62 -24.77
C TYR A 33 -8.03 14.34 -25.61
N ALA A 34 -8.39 14.38 -26.90
CA ALA A 34 -8.25 13.21 -27.78
C ALA A 34 -6.78 12.79 -27.97
N LEU A 35 -5.86 13.75 -28.07
CA LEU A 35 -4.42 13.50 -28.15
C LEU A 35 -3.87 12.89 -26.86
N HIS A 36 -4.28 13.42 -25.70
CA HIS A 36 -3.96 12.82 -24.40
C HIS A 36 -4.47 11.36 -24.34
N GLN A 37 -5.72 11.09 -24.70
CA GLN A 37 -6.24 9.70 -24.70
C GLN A 37 -5.42 8.78 -25.62
N ARG A 38 -5.05 9.26 -26.81
CA ARG A 38 -4.17 8.50 -27.72
C ARG A 38 -2.77 8.28 -27.13
N TYR A 39 -2.21 9.26 -26.41
CA TYR A 39 -0.94 9.07 -25.71
C TYR A 39 -1.04 7.97 -24.65
N GLU A 40 -2.13 7.88 -23.87
CA GLU A 40 -2.29 6.81 -22.88
C GLU A 40 -2.34 5.41 -23.54
N GLU A 41 -2.87 5.31 -24.76
CA GLU A 41 -2.92 4.05 -25.52
C GLU A 41 -1.62 3.72 -26.28
N GLU A 42 -1.02 4.70 -26.95
CA GLU A 42 0.04 4.51 -27.94
C GLU A 42 1.41 5.01 -27.47
N ARG A 43 1.48 5.74 -26.34
CA ARG A 43 2.70 6.33 -25.75
C ARG A 43 3.50 7.22 -26.70
N LYS A 44 2.82 7.89 -27.63
CA LYS A 44 3.44 8.82 -28.58
C LYS A 44 3.66 10.20 -27.95
N ILE A 45 4.91 10.53 -27.66
CA ILE A 45 5.26 11.78 -26.98
C ILE A 45 4.85 13.04 -27.77
N ASP A 46 4.79 12.97 -29.09
CA ASP A 46 4.34 14.08 -29.94
C ASP A 46 2.88 14.45 -29.66
N ASP A 47 2.03 13.46 -29.36
CA ASP A 47 0.64 13.71 -28.98
C ASP A 47 0.55 14.47 -27.67
N LEU A 48 1.46 14.15 -26.73
CA LEU A 48 1.52 14.81 -25.44
C LEU A 48 1.97 16.26 -25.58
N ASN A 49 2.99 16.52 -26.41
CA ASN A 49 3.45 17.88 -26.71
C ASN A 49 2.36 18.71 -27.39
N GLU A 50 1.70 18.15 -28.42
CA GLU A 50 0.60 18.83 -29.11
C GLU A 50 -0.57 19.10 -28.14
N ALA A 51 -0.91 18.15 -27.26
CA ALA A 51 -1.95 18.35 -26.24
C ALA A 51 -1.61 19.48 -25.26
N ILE A 52 -0.35 19.61 -24.82
CA ILE A 52 0.10 20.69 -23.94
C ILE A 52 -0.09 22.05 -24.61
N ASP A 53 0.37 22.19 -25.85
CA ASP A 53 0.26 23.45 -26.60
C ASP A 53 -1.21 23.85 -26.84
N LEU A 54 -2.06 22.87 -27.17
CA LEU A 54 -3.50 23.10 -27.36
C LEU A 54 -4.22 23.46 -26.06
N CYS A 55 -3.87 22.83 -24.93
CA CYS A 55 -4.41 23.19 -23.63
C CYS A 55 -4.01 24.62 -23.22
N ARG A 56 -2.77 25.04 -23.46
CA ARG A 56 -2.30 26.41 -23.21
C ARG A 56 -3.06 27.41 -24.08
N ALA A 57 -3.17 27.15 -25.38
CA ALA A 57 -3.96 27.99 -26.30
C ALA A 57 -5.44 28.08 -25.88
N ALA A 58 -6.04 26.98 -25.41
CA ALA A 58 -7.41 27.01 -24.91
C ALA A 58 -7.56 27.87 -23.66
N LEU A 59 -6.57 27.86 -22.76
CA LEU A 59 -6.57 28.67 -21.53
C LEU A 59 -6.36 30.16 -21.79
N GLU A 60 -5.55 30.53 -22.79
CA GLU A 60 -5.38 31.93 -23.22
C GLU A 60 -6.70 32.55 -23.72
N LEU A 61 -7.55 31.75 -24.36
CA LEU A 61 -8.85 32.18 -24.86
C LEU A 61 -9.94 32.25 -23.77
N ARG A 62 -9.66 31.81 -22.52
CA ARG A 62 -10.64 31.86 -21.43
C ARG A 62 -10.32 32.95 -20.41
N PRO A 63 -11.15 34.01 -20.30
CA PRO A 63 -11.01 34.97 -19.22
C PRO A 63 -11.23 34.29 -17.86
N VAL A 64 -10.55 34.77 -16.83
CA VAL A 64 -10.53 34.20 -15.47
C VAL A 64 -11.90 34.26 -14.79
N GLU A 65 -12.79 35.14 -15.25
CA GLU A 65 -13.91 35.63 -14.43
C GLU A 65 -15.22 34.85 -14.57
N ASN A 66 -15.49 34.08 -15.66
CA ASN A 66 -16.88 33.66 -15.95
C ASN A 66 -17.15 32.18 -16.32
N GLU A 67 -16.17 31.27 -16.39
CA GLU A 67 -16.44 29.86 -16.75
C GLU A 67 -15.59 28.86 -15.95
N THR A 68 -15.99 28.59 -14.71
CA THR A 68 -15.20 27.77 -13.77
C THR A 68 -15.03 26.30 -14.21
N GLY A 69 -16.08 25.67 -14.75
CA GLY A 69 -16.08 24.22 -15.04
C GLY A 69 -15.36 23.80 -16.32
N ASP A 70 -15.27 24.69 -17.30
CA ASP A 70 -14.56 24.45 -18.56
C ASP A 70 -13.06 24.75 -18.37
N ARG A 71 -12.75 25.83 -17.64
CA ARG A 71 -11.39 26.20 -17.24
C ARG A 71 -10.73 25.14 -16.35
N SER A 72 -11.43 24.64 -15.32
CA SER A 72 -10.87 23.63 -14.41
C SER A 72 -10.47 22.35 -15.14
N ARG A 73 -11.26 21.94 -16.14
CA ARG A 73 -10.94 20.78 -17.01
C ARG A 73 -9.66 21.00 -17.82
N SER A 74 -9.51 22.16 -18.47
CA SER A 74 -8.28 22.45 -19.23
C SER A 74 -7.05 22.58 -18.36
N LEU A 75 -7.17 23.18 -17.17
CA LEU A 75 -6.08 23.21 -16.17
C LEU A 75 -5.71 21.79 -15.72
N SER A 76 -6.70 20.94 -15.45
CA SER A 76 -6.49 19.55 -15.02
C SER A 76 -5.82 18.71 -16.12
N ASP A 77 -6.24 18.86 -17.38
CA ASP A 77 -5.65 18.11 -18.49
C ASP A 77 -4.25 18.60 -18.83
N LEU A 78 -3.99 19.92 -18.74
CA LEU A 78 -2.65 20.47 -18.87
C LEU A 78 -1.71 19.92 -17.79
N ALA A 79 -2.13 19.98 -16.52
CA ALA A 79 -1.37 19.45 -15.38
C ALA A 79 -1.06 17.97 -15.56
N PHE A 80 -2.03 17.19 -16.06
CA PHE A 80 -1.82 15.79 -16.38
C PHE A 80 -0.78 15.58 -17.47
N CYS A 81 -0.91 16.29 -18.60
CA CYS A 81 0.00 16.11 -19.73
C CYS A 81 1.44 16.50 -19.35
N LEU A 82 1.62 17.59 -18.61
CA LEU A 82 2.91 18.01 -18.06
C LEU A 82 3.51 16.95 -17.12
N SER A 83 2.70 16.41 -16.21
CA SER A 83 3.14 15.33 -15.32
C SER A 83 3.54 14.05 -16.06
N ARG A 84 2.93 13.76 -17.21
CA ARG A 84 3.31 12.64 -18.07
C ARG A 84 4.57 12.91 -18.86
N ARG A 85 4.76 14.15 -19.34
CA ARG A 85 5.98 14.53 -20.05
C ARG A 85 7.18 14.49 -19.10
N TYR A 86 6.96 14.87 -17.84
CA TYR A 86 7.92 14.64 -16.78
C TYR A 86 8.28 13.15 -16.60
N ASP A 87 7.30 12.23 -16.62
CA ASP A 87 7.59 10.79 -16.48
C ASP A 87 8.50 10.28 -17.61
N GLU A 88 8.34 10.82 -18.82
CA GLU A 88 9.08 10.39 -20.03
C GLU A 88 10.44 11.07 -20.18
N GLN A 89 10.53 12.36 -19.88
CA GLN A 89 11.68 13.21 -20.21
C GLN A 89 12.41 13.76 -18.98
N GLY A 90 11.82 13.67 -17.80
CA GLY A 90 12.39 14.21 -16.56
C GLY A 90 12.41 15.73 -16.46
N ALA A 91 11.59 16.43 -17.26
CA ALA A 91 11.49 17.89 -17.27
C ALA A 91 10.91 18.43 -15.97
N VAL A 92 11.76 18.81 -15.01
CA VAL A 92 11.35 19.23 -13.66
C VAL A 92 10.37 20.41 -13.68
N ASP A 93 10.59 21.39 -14.57
CA ASP A 93 9.71 22.56 -14.72
C ASP A 93 8.26 22.16 -15.04
N ASP A 94 8.06 21.11 -15.83
CA ASP A 94 6.71 20.59 -16.13
C ASP A 94 6.03 20.04 -14.87
N LEU A 95 6.79 19.38 -13.99
CA LEU A 95 6.23 18.86 -12.75
C LEU A 95 5.87 19.99 -11.78
N GLU A 96 6.68 21.03 -11.73
CA GLU A 96 6.39 22.22 -10.92
C GLU A 96 5.14 22.96 -11.42
N GLU A 97 5.02 23.12 -12.74
CA GLU A 97 3.82 23.68 -13.37
C GLU A 97 2.59 22.78 -13.11
N ALA A 98 2.71 21.46 -13.23
CA ALA A 98 1.63 20.52 -12.95
C ALA A 98 1.12 20.61 -11.50
N ILE A 99 2.01 20.80 -10.52
CA ILE A 99 1.65 21.00 -9.11
C ILE A 99 0.91 22.33 -8.94
N SER A 100 1.43 23.41 -9.53
CA SER A 100 0.79 24.73 -9.47
C SER A 100 -0.62 24.70 -10.07
N LEU A 101 -0.78 24.06 -11.22
CA LEU A 101 -2.07 23.89 -11.89
C LEU A 101 -3.01 22.99 -11.06
N GLY A 102 -2.51 21.90 -10.48
CA GLY A 102 -3.28 21.02 -9.60
C GLY A 102 -3.87 21.75 -8.40
N ARG A 103 -3.09 22.65 -7.76
CA ARG A 103 -3.57 23.51 -6.67
C ARG A 103 -4.63 24.50 -7.15
N ALA A 104 -4.42 25.14 -8.30
CA ALA A 104 -5.42 26.03 -8.89
C ALA A 104 -6.75 25.31 -9.22
N VAL A 105 -6.69 24.06 -9.69
CA VAL A 105 -7.90 23.24 -9.90
C VAL A 105 -8.57 22.90 -8.57
N LEU A 106 -7.80 22.68 -7.51
CA LEU A 106 -8.36 22.36 -6.18
C LEU A 106 -9.14 23.56 -5.61
N GLU A 107 -8.66 24.79 -5.83
CA GLU A 107 -9.40 26.01 -5.48
C GLU A 107 -10.73 26.13 -6.24
N LEU A 108 -10.77 25.68 -7.51
CA LEU A 108 -11.99 25.65 -8.32
C LEU A 108 -12.94 24.49 -7.97
N HIS A 109 -12.43 23.44 -7.32
CA HIS A 109 -13.19 22.28 -6.87
C HIS A 109 -13.21 22.23 -5.33
N PRO A 110 -13.95 23.13 -4.65
CA PRO A 110 -14.03 23.10 -3.19
C PRO A 110 -14.68 21.80 -2.67
N PRO A 111 -14.56 21.49 -1.36
CA PRO A 111 -15.22 20.34 -0.77
C PRO A 111 -16.71 20.27 -1.14
N GLY A 112 -17.15 19.10 -1.61
CA GLY A 112 -18.51 18.86 -2.13
C GLY A 112 -18.64 19.00 -3.66
N HIS A 113 -17.64 19.55 -4.36
CA HIS A 113 -17.61 19.55 -5.82
C HIS A 113 -17.37 18.12 -6.37
N PRO A 114 -18.07 17.68 -7.43
CA PRO A 114 -17.92 16.32 -7.98
C PRO A 114 -16.50 15.95 -8.42
N GLY A 115 -15.70 16.94 -8.85
CA GLY A 115 -14.31 16.77 -9.25
C GLY A 115 -13.28 16.85 -8.12
N HIS A 116 -13.69 17.15 -6.89
CA HIS A 116 -12.77 17.41 -5.78
C HIS A 116 -11.89 16.19 -5.44
N ASP A 117 -12.50 15.02 -5.22
CA ASP A 117 -11.81 13.75 -4.96
C ASP A 117 -10.75 13.43 -6.03
N PHE A 118 -11.09 13.67 -7.30
CA PHE A 118 -10.18 13.41 -8.41
C PHE A 118 -9.00 14.39 -8.44
N THR A 119 -9.25 15.66 -8.12
CA THR A 119 -8.19 16.68 -8.04
C THR A 119 -7.23 16.41 -6.90
N LEU A 120 -7.73 16.03 -5.72
CA LEU A 120 -6.89 15.58 -4.60
C LEU A 120 -5.94 14.45 -5.01
N HIS A 121 -6.47 13.45 -5.72
CA HIS A 121 -5.70 12.29 -6.16
C HIS A 121 -4.56 12.66 -7.10
N ARG A 122 -4.86 13.52 -8.09
CA ARG A 122 -3.87 14.00 -9.06
C ARG A 122 -2.78 14.82 -8.38
N LEU A 123 -3.17 15.78 -7.55
CA LEU A 123 -2.22 16.64 -6.85
C LEU A 123 -1.30 15.83 -5.94
N THR A 124 -1.85 14.88 -5.18
CA THR A 124 -1.08 13.93 -4.36
C THR A 124 -0.04 13.18 -5.20
N THR A 125 -0.44 12.70 -6.38
CA THR A 125 0.47 12.00 -7.30
C THR A 125 1.62 12.90 -7.77
N TYR A 126 1.32 14.17 -8.10
CA TYR A 126 2.34 15.13 -8.55
C TYR A 126 3.33 15.49 -7.43
N LEU A 127 2.81 15.75 -6.22
CA LEU A 127 3.63 16.03 -5.04
C LEU A 127 4.57 14.87 -4.72
N ASN A 128 4.08 13.62 -4.78
CA ASN A 128 4.91 12.45 -4.56
C ASN A 128 5.99 12.27 -5.65
N LYS A 129 5.67 12.54 -6.92
CA LYS A 129 6.68 12.52 -7.99
C LYS A 129 7.80 13.51 -7.71
N ARG A 130 7.48 14.71 -7.19
CA ARG A 130 8.49 15.72 -6.87
C ARG A 130 9.27 15.35 -5.63
N PHE A 131 8.60 14.88 -4.58
CA PHE A 131 9.24 14.35 -3.38
C PHE A 131 10.26 13.25 -3.69
N ASN A 132 9.92 12.27 -4.54
CA ASN A 132 10.83 11.18 -4.89
C ASN A 132 12.09 11.63 -5.64
N LYS A 133 12.07 12.85 -6.19
CA LYS A 133 13.14 13.35 -7.08
C LYS A 133 13.96 14.46 -6.46
N GLN A 134 13.32 15.36 -5.73
CA GLN A 134 13.97 16.49 -5.04
C GLN A 134 14.06 16.28 -3.52
N ALA A 135 13.47 15.22 -2.97
CA ALA A 135 13.42 14.93 -1.55
C ALA A 135 12.74 16.00 -0.67
N THR A 136 11.95 16.90 -1.26
CA THR A 136 11.25 18.02 -0.62
C THR A 136 10.20 17.55 0.39
N ILE A 137 10.51 17.64 1.69
CA ILE A 137 9.65 17.10 2.76
C ILE A 137 8.27 17.78 2.82
N GLY A 138 8.19 19.07 2.50
CA GLY A 138 6.91 19.81 2.50
C GLY A 138 5.90 19.24 1.51
N ASP A 139 6.36 18.70 0.36
CA ASP A 139 5.47 18.06 -0.61
C ASP A 139 4.90 16.75 -0.08
N LEU A 140 5.69 16.01 0.67
CA LEU A 140 5.24 14.78 1.31
C LEU A 140 4.21 15.08 2.40
N GLU A 141 4.44 16.12 3.20
CA GLU A 141 3.52 16.55 4.25
C GLU A 141 2.18 17.03 3.67
N GLU A 142 2.21 17.82 2.59
CA GLU A 142 1.01 18.21 1.86
C GLU A 142 0.28 16.99 1.29
N ALA A 143 1.00 16.08 0.63
CA ALA A 143 0.40 14.88 0.05
C ALA A 143 -0.22 13.95 1.11
N ILE A 144 0.39 13.84 2.30
CA ILE A 144 -0.20 13.10 3.44
C ILE A 144 -1.50 13.76 3.90
N SER A 145 -1.54 15.10 3.98
CA SER A 145 -2.76 15.83 4.35
C SER A 145 -3.88 15.59 3.35
N LEU A 146 -3.59 15.69 2.04
CA LEU A 146 -4.58 15.45 0.99
C LEU A 146 -5.08 14.00 0.97
N LEU A 147 -4.20 13.02 1.21
CA LEU A 147 -4.60 11.60 1.30
C LEU A 147 -5.50 11.31 2.50
N ARG A 148 -5.31 12.01 3.62
CA ARG A 148 -6.23 11.89 4.76
C ARG A 148 -7.61 12.43 4.40
N GLU A 149 -7.67 13.56 3.72
CA GLU A 149 -8.93 14.11 3.20
C GLU A 149 -9.61 13.14 2.22
N GLU A 150 -8.86 12.56 1.27
CA GLU A 150 -9.40 11.52 0.37
C GLU A 150 -9.96 10.31 1.14
N LEU A 151 -9.33 9.92 2.25
CA LEU A 151 -9.75 8.76 3.03
C LEU A 151 -11.07 9.00 3.75
N GLU A 152 -11.34 10.23 4.18
CA GLU A 152 -12.63 10.65 4.74
C GLU A 152 -13.74 10.65 3.67
N LEU A 153 -13.41 11.02 2.43
CA LEU A 153 -14.35 11.00 1.30
C LEU A 153 -14.67 9.58 0.79
N ARG A 154 -13.87 8.57 1.16
CA ARG A 154 -13.97 7.19 0.66
C ARG A 154 -14.37 6.24 1.79
N PRO A 155 -15.65 6.18 2.22
CA PRO A 155 -16.07 5.31 3.34
C PRO A 155 -15.84 3.81 3.06
N PRO A 156 -15.92 2.94 4.09
CA PRO A 156 -15.84 1.49 3.91
C PRO A 156 -16.77 0.98 2.80
N GLY A 157 -16.24 0.13 1.91
CA GLY A 157 -16.94 -0.35 0.72
C GLY A 157 -16.71 0.49 -0.56
N ASN A 158 -16.07 1.66 -0.48
CA ASN A 158 -15.65 2.40 -1.66
C ASN A 158 -14.50 1.65 -2.39
N PRO A 159 -14.62 1.36 -3.70
CA PRO A 159 -13.60 0.63 -4.47
C PRO A 159 -12.23 1.30 -4.58
N ARG A 160 -12.11 2.59 -4.23
CA ARG A 160 -10.84 3.35 -4.26
C ARG A 160 -10.22 3.50 -2.88
N ARG A 161 -10.89 3.06 -1.81
CA ARG A 161 -10.41 3.24 -0.43
C ARG A 161 -9.12 2.47 -0.19
N ASP A 162 -8.99 1.26 -0.75
CA ASP A 162 -7.78 0.44 -0.62
C ASP A 162 -6.55 1.17 -1.19
N ALA A 163 -6.70 1.80 -2.34
CA ALA A 163 -5.64 2.56 -2.99
C ALA A 163 -5.21 3.75 -2.11
N THR A 164 -6.15 4.48 -1.51
CA THR A 164 -5.83 5.56 -0.56
C THR A 164 -5.07 5.05 0.66
N LEU A 165 -5.57 3.98 1.30
CA LEU A 165 -4.94 3.38 2.48
C LEU A 165 -3.49 3.00 2.18
N ARG A 166 -3.26 2.37 1.03
CA ARG A 166 -1.95 1.96 0.57
C ARG A 166 -1.02 3.16 0.34
N GLN A 167 -1.48 4.18 -0.38
CA GLN A 167 -0.66 5.36 -0.67
C GLN A 167 -0.30 6.12 0.60
N LEU A 168 -1.27 6.32 1.50
CA LEU A 168 -1.04 7.00 2.78
C LEU A 168 -0.01 6.26 3.64
N ALA A 169 -0.12 4.91 3.73
CA ALA A 169 0.86 4.10 4.44
C ALA A 169 2.29 4.23 3.87
N ILE A 170 2.43 4.27 2.53
CA ILE A 170 3.73 4.47 1.87
C ILE A 170 4.32 5.84 2.22
N TYR A 171 3.50 6.89 2.24
CA TYR A 171 3.99 8.26 2.45
C TYR A 171 4.35 8.49 3.90
N LEU A 172 3.55 7.98 4.84
CA LEU A 172 3.86 7.98 6.26
C LEU A 172 5.15 7.21 6.56
N LYS A 173 5.34 6.03 5.94
CA LYS A 173 6.62 5.30 6.06
C LYS A 173 7.78 6.15 5.54
N SER A 174 7.64 6.75 4.36
CA SER A 174 8.69 7.59 3.76
C SER A 174 9.04 8.79 4.64
N ARG A 175 8.05 9.40 5.30
CA ARG A 175 8.25 10.49 6.25
C ARG A 175 8.95 10.00 7.51
N SER A 176 8.50 8.87 8.06
CA SER A 176 9.13 8.21 9.20
C SER A 176 10.59 7.90 8.94
N ASP A 177 10.96 7.45 7.74
CA ASP A 177 12.34 7.11 7.38
C ASP A 177 13.24 8.34 7.29
N LYS A 178 12.69 9.49 6.90
CA LYS A 178 13.43 10.76 6.83
C LYS A 178 13.51 11.51 8.15
N GLN A 179 12.43 11.50 8.95
CA GLN A 179 12.29 12.31 10.17
C GLN A 179 12.33 11.48 11.46
N ALA A 180 12.55 10.16 11.38
CA ALA A 180 12.52 9.21 12.50
C ALA A 180 11.21 9.25 13.33
N ALA A 181 10.11 9.69 12.73
CA ALA A 181 8.81 9.79 13.40
C ALA A 181 8.18 8.39 13.61
N ILE A 182 8.24 7.87 14.84
CA ILE A 182 7.65 6.56 15.19
C ILE A 182 6.12 6.59 15.01
N GLY A 183 5.46 7.71 15.33
CA GLY A 183 4.00 7.84 15.20
C GLY A 183 3.50 7.60 13.76
N ASP A 184 4.22 8.10 12.76
CA ASP A 184 3.88 7.87 11.35
C ASP A 184 3.99 6.39 10.96
N LEU A 185 4.98 5.69 11.51
CA LEU A 185 5.17 4.28 11.25
C LEU A 185 4.07 3.44 11.89
N GLU A 186 3.59 3.83 13.07
CA GLU A 186 2.44 3.19 13.73
C GLU A 186 1.13 3.42 12.97
N GLU A 187 0.93 4.61 12.43
CA GLU A 187 -0.19 4.91 11.55
C GLU A 187 -0.10 4.09 10.26
N ALA A 188 1.07 4.01 9.62
CA ALA A 188 1.29 3.17 8.42
C ALA A 188 0.96 1.68 8.67
N ILE A 189 1.40 1.13 9.79
CA ILE A 189 1.08 -0.25 10.23
C ILE A 189 -0.44 -0.43 10.37
N SER A 190 -1.11 0.53 11.00
CA SER A 190 -2.56 0.49 11.22
C SER A 190 -3.34 0.55 9.90
N LEU A 191 -2.90 1.39 8.95
CA LEU A 191 -3.50 1.50 7.61
C LEU A 191 -3.29 0.23 6.79
N ARG A 192 -2.12 -0.42 6.88
CA ARG A 192 -1.86 -1.70 6.20
C ARG A 192 -2.70 -2.84 6.76
N ARG A 193 -2.92 -2.87 8.08
CA ARG A 193 -3.87 -3.80 8.70
C ARG A 193 -5.29 -3.56 8.20
N ALA A 194 -5.74 -2.31 8.16
CA ALA A 194 -7.05 -1.97 7.60
C ALA A 194 -7.18 -2.38 6.12
N ALA A 195 -6.11 -2.23 5.33
CA ALA A 195 -6.09 -2.71 3.95
C ALA A 195 -6.15 -4.24 3.88
N LEU A 196 -5.51 -4.98 4.78
CA LEU A 196 -5.57 -6.45 4.82
C LEU A 196 -6.98 -6.98 5.09
N GLU A 197 -7.77 -6.29 5.91
CA GLU A 197 -9.17 -6.65 6.17
C GLU A 197 -10.04 -6.57 4.91
N LEU A 198 -9.67 -5.73 3.93
CA LEU A 198 -10.36 -5.62 2.64
C LEU A 198 -9.99 -6.75 1.66
N HIS A 199 -8.91 -7.49 1.94
CA HIS A 199 -8.36 -8.49 1.02
C HIS A 199 -8.38 -9.88 1.67
N PRO A 200 -9.48 -10.66 1.53
CA PRO A 200 -9.59 -11.97 2.16
C PRO A 200 -8.50 -12.94 1.68
N LEU A 201 -8.37 -14.07 2.38
CA LEU A 201 -7.41 -15.14 2.06
C LEU A 201 -7.49 -15.54 0.58
N GLY A 202 -6.33 -15.57 -0.08
CA GLY A 202 -6.20 -15.89 -1.51
C GLY A 202 -6.49 -14.74 -2.48
N HIS A 203 -6.72 -13.52 -2.00
CA HIS A 203 -6.69 -12.33 -2.88
C HIS A 203 -5.27 -12.15 -3.47
N PRO A 204 -5.12 -11.92 -4.79
CA PRO A 204 -3.81 -11.86 -5.45
C PRO A 204 -2.87 -10.81 -4.85
N ASP A 205 -3.41 -9.69 -4.37
CA ASP A 205 -2.61 -8.62 -3.77
C ASP A 205 -2.37 -8.76 -2.25
N ARG A 206 -3.00 -9.73 -1.56
CA ARG A 206 -2.86 -9.88 -0.09
C ARG A 206 -1.39 -10.06 0.32
N GLY A 207 -0.62 -10.86 -0.42
CA GLY A 207 0.78 -11.10 -0.12
C GLY A 207 1.66 -9.85 -0.17
N LYS A 208 1.33 -8.86 -1.03
CA LYS A 208 2.05 -7.58 -1.09
C LYS A 208 1.81 -6.76 0.17
N TYR A 209 0.56 -6.70 0.64
CA TYR A 209 0.22 -6.00 1.88
C TYR A 209 0.87 -6.65 3.11
N LEU A 210 0.92 -8.00 3.15
CA LEU A 210 1.61 -8.74 4.20
C LEU A 210 3.12 -8.44 4.23
N TYR A 211 3.76 -8.43 3.07
CA TYR A 211 5.17 -8.08 2.94
C TYR A 211 5.44 -6.66 3.42
N ASP A 212 4.69 -5.68 2.92
CA ASP A 212 4.93 -4.29 3.29
C ASP A 212 4.71 -4.06 4.80
N LEU A 213 3.70 -4.71 5.38
CA LEU A 213 3.46 -4.68 6.83
C LEU A 213 4.62 -5.30 7.62
N ALA A 214 5.19 -6.40 7.13
CA ALA A 214 6.40 -7.00 7.70
C ALA A 214 7.56 -6.01 7.73
N CYS A 215 7.79 -5.30 6.61
CA CYS A 215 8.84 -4.30 6.51
C CYS A 215 8.61 -3.13 7.47
N ASP A 216 7.36 -2.69 7.66
CA ASP A 216 7.04 -1.60 8.59
C ASP A 216 7.25 -2.02 10.06
N LEU A 217 6.82 -3.23 10.42
CA LEU A 217 7.06 -3.82 11.75
C LEU A 217 8.57 -3.98 12.02
N TRP A 218 9.32 -4.44 11.03
CA TRP A 218 10.78 -4.54 11.11
C TRP A 218 11.43 -3.16 11.35
N THR A 219 11.03 -2.17 10.56
CA THR A 219 11.54 -0.78 10.69
C THR A 219 11.23 -0.23 12.09
N LYS A 220 10.06 -0.56 12.65
CA LYS A 220 9.67 -0.13 13.99
C LYS A 220 10.58 -0.71 15.06
N ILE A 221 10.87 -2.00 14.96
CA ILE A 221 11.77 -2.70 15.88
C ILE A 221 13.17 -2.12 15.80
N GLN A 222 13.69 -1.85 14.60
CA GLN A 222 14.99 -1.22 14.39
C GLN A 222 15.05 0.15 15.06
N LYS A 223 14.07 1.03 14.79
CA LYS A 223 14.03 2.38 15.39
C LYS A 223 13.88 2.34 16.91
N GLN A 224 13.24 1.31 17.46
CA GLN A 224 13.17 1.09 18.92
C GLN A 224 14.49 0.55 19.50
N ALA A 225 15.23 -0.26 18.75
CA ALA A 225 16.51 -0.84 19.18
C ALA A 225 17.69 0.14 19.05
N ASP A 226 17.63 1.09 18.09
CA ASP A 226 18.61 2.17 17.91
C ASP A 226 18.54 3.24 19.02
N MET A 227 17.57 3.14 19.95
CA MET A 227 17.61 3.89 21.21
C MET A 227 18.77 3.39 22.07
N PRO A 228 19.59 4.26 22.69
CA PRO A 228 20.78 3.84 23.43
C PRO A 228 20.40 2.92 24.60
N GLY A 229 20.56 1.61 24.41
CA GLY A 229 20.18 0.59 25.38
C GLY A 229 20.03 -0.85 24.86
N LEU A 230 19.82 -1.09 23.56
CA LEU A 230 19.63 -2.45 23.03
C LEU A 230 20.83 -2.93 22.19
N HIS A 231 21.59 -3.90 22.70
CA HIS A 231 22.65 -4.58 21.95
C HIS A 231 22.13 -5.89 21.33
N GLY A 232 21.99 -5.93 20.01
CA GLY A 232 21.58 -7.14 19.28
C GLY A 232 21.99 -7.21 17.81
N ALA A 233 23.08 -6.58 17.40
CA ALA A 233 23.46 -6.37 15.99
C ALA A 233 23.67 -7.64 15.14
N ASN A 234 23.93 -8.81 15.73
CA ASN A 234 24.21 -10.04 14.96
C ASN A 234 22.96 -10.79 14.47
N SER A 235 21.79 -10.62 15.11
CA SER A 235 20.54 -11.27 14.68
C SER A 235 19.84 -10.50 13.54
N LEU A 236 20.05 -9.17 13.49
CA LEU A 236 19.48 -8.28 12.47
C LEU A 236 20.11 -8.46 11.07
N HIS A 237 21.37 -8.92 10.99
CA HIS A 237 22.10 -9.07 9.72
C HIS A 237 21.66 -10.31 8.91
N GLN A 238 21.17 -11.38 9.57
CA GLN A 238 20.62 -12.55 8.87
C GLN A 238 19.19 -12.35 8.36
N ALA A 239 18.42 -11.46 9.00
CA ALA A 239 17.11 -11.02 8.52
C ALA A 239 17.19 -9.90 7.46
N ALA A 240 18.39 -9.35 7.21
CA ALA A 240 18.62 -8.33 6.17
C ALA A 240 18.69 -8.89 4.74
N SER A 241 18.43 -10.19 4.52
CA SER A 241 18.21 -10.75 3.18
C SER A 241 16.89 -10.29 2.52
N VAL A 242 16.16 -9.35 3.15
CA VAL A 242 15.02 -8.60 2.59
C VAL A 242 15.47 -7.61 1.51
N VAL A 243 16.13 -8.13 0.48
CA VAL A 243 16.44 -7.41 -0.76
C VAL A 243 15.59 -8.06 -1.85
N ARG A 244 14.40 -7.50 -2.07
CA ARG A 244 13.44 -7.88 -3.11
C ARG A 244 13.02 -9.36 -3.05
N PRO A 245 11.91 -9.71 -2.37
CA PRO A 245 11.41 -11.07 -2.41
C PRO A 245 11.16 -11.51 -3.86
N THR A 246 11.83 -12.58 -4.27
CA THR A 246 11.66 -13.21 -5.59
C THR A 246 10.45 -14.14 -5.62
N SER A 247 9.97 -14.58 -4.45
CA SER A 247 8.85 -15.51 -4.29
C SER A 247 8.02 -15.25 -3.02
N THR A 248 6.81 -15.82 -2.97
CA THR A 248 5.95 -15.82 -1.77
C THR A 248 6.56 -16.60 -0.60
N ALA A 249 7.41 -17.60 -0.89
CA ALA A 249 8.13 -18.37 0.13
C ALA A 249 9.20 -17.53 0.85
N ASP A 250 9.86 -16.61 0.13
CA ASP A 250 10.85 -15.69 0.71
C ASP A 250 10.18 -14.71 1.69
N ILE A 251 8.98 -14.22 1.34
CA ILE A 251 8.17 -13.33 2.19
C ILE A 251 7.76 -14.06 3.47
N ALA A 252 7.26 -15.29 3.34
CA ALA A 252 6.82 -16.09 4.47
C ALA A 252 7.97 -16.43 5.45
N SER A 253 9.14 -16.78 4.92
CA SER A 253 10.34 -17.05 5.73
C SER A 253 10.81 -15.81 6.49
N SER A 254 10.75 -14.64 5.85
CA SER A 254 11.09 -13.35 6.47
C SER A 254 10.13 -13.00 7.61
N LEU A 255 8.83 -13.19 7.39
CA LEU A 255 7.78 -12.99 8.40
C LEU A 255 7.96 -13.92 9.61
N LEU A 256 8.30 -15.19 9.37
CA LEU A 256 8.52 -16.15 10.46
C LEU A 256 9.76 -15.79 11.29
N THR A 257 10.85 -15.39 10.63
CA THR A 257 12.06 -14.92 11.32
C THR A 257 11.77 -13.70 12.19
N LEU A 258 11.00 -12.74 11.66
CA LEU A 258 10.57 -11.56 12.40
C LEU A 258 9.67 -11.92 13.59
N SER A 259 8.76 -12.87 13.42
CA SER A 259 7.91 -13.37 14.51
C SER A 259 8.72 -13.93 15.67
N LEU A 260 9.70 -14.80 15.37
CA LEU A 260 10.55 -15.39 16.39
C LEU A 260 11.41 -14.34 17.11
N HIS A 261 11.89 -13.33 16.39
CA HIS A 261 12.65 -12.24 17.00
C HIS A 261 11.80 -11.39 17.96
N LEU A 262 10.59 -11.03 17.54
CA LEU A 262 9.63 -10.31 18.39
C LEU A 262 9.24 -11.13 19.62
N TRP A 263 9.07 -12.45 19.46
CA TRP A 263 8.80 -13.35 20.57
C TRP A 263 9.96 -13.40 21.58
N ASP A 264 11.20 -13.52 21.12
CA ASP A 264 12.39 -13.49 21.99
C ASP A 264 12.54 -12.15 22.73
N ARG A 265 12.32 -11.01 22.03
CA ARG A 265 12.33 -9.69 22.67
C ARG A 265 11.23 -9.55 23.71
N PHE A 266 10.02 -10.00 23.39
CA PHE A 266 8.92 -10.06 24.34
C PHE A 266 9.26 -10.87 25.59
N GLN A 267 9.90 -12.04 25.46
CA GLN A 267 10.30 -12.84 26.61
C GLN A 267 11.29 -12.12 27.53
N LYS A 268 12.11 -11.22 26.98
CA LYS A 268 13.12 -10.45 27.73
C LYS A 268 12.56 -9.16 28.34
N GLU A 269 11.69 -8.46 27.62
CA GLU A 269 11.27 -7.09 27.95
C GLU A 269 9.79 -6.97 28.35
N ALA A 270 8.99 -8.03 28.17
CA ALA A 270 7.54 -8.09 28.42
C ALA A 270 6.72 -7.00 27.68
N ALA A 271 7.24 -6.48 26.57
CA ALA A 271 6.56 -5.47 25.76
C ALA A 271 5.40 -6.07 24.94
N MET A 272 4.16 -5.84 25.37
CA MET A 272 2.97 -6.46 24.75
C MET A 272 2.79 -6.18 23.25
N THR A 273 3.34 -5.07 22.74
CA THR A 273 3.34 -4.77 21.30
C THR A 273 4.12 -5.78 20.47
N ASP A 274 5.14 -6.39 21.08
CA ASP A 274 6.00 -7.37 20.41
C ASP A 274 5.32 -8.72 20.34
N LEU A 275 4.58 -9.09 21.37
CA LEU A 275 3.72 -10.27 21.34
C LEU A 275 2.68 -10.16 20.22
N ASP A 276 1.99 -9.02 20.14
CA ASP A 276 0.98 -8.78 19.09
C ASP A 276 1.61 -8.83 17.69
N GLY A 277 2.78 -8.21 17.52
CA GLY A 277 3.54 -8.27 16.26
C GLY A 277 4.02 -9.67 15.91
N ALA A 278 4.47 -10.45 16.90
CA ALA A 278 4.94 -11.82 16.71
C ALA A 278 3.81 -12.74 16.24
N ILE A 279 2.63 -12.63 16.84
CA ILE A 279 1.42 -13.37 16.45
C ILE A 279 0.99 -13.00 15.04
N CYS A 280 0.93 -11.71 14.72
CA CYS A 280 0.60 -11.27 13.36
C CYS A 280 1.58 -11.84 12.34
N CYS A 281 2.89 -11.67 12.56
CA CYS A 281 3.89 -12.11 11.59
C CYS A 281 3.87 -13.63 11.39
N ALA A 282 3.69 -14.39 12.47
CA ALA A 282 3.56 -15.84 12.39
C ALA A 282 2.30 -16.26 11.63
N ALA A 283 1.14 -15.67 11.95
CA ALA A 283 -0.11 -15.98 11.25
C ALA A 283 0.02 -15.71 9.74
N TYR A 284 0.62 -14.58 9.37
CA TYR A 284 0.80 -14.18 7.98
C TYR A 284 1.83 -15.03 7.22
N ALA A 285 2.92 -15.45 7.88
CA ALA A 285 3.87 -16.39 7.30
C ALA A 285 3.17 -17.70 6.91
N LEU A 286 2.32 -18.21 7.79
CA LEU A 286 1.56 -19.43 7.56
C LEU A 286 0.52 -19.27 6.45
N GLU A 287 -0.17 -18.13 6.40
CA GLU A 287 -1.10 -17.81 5.30
C GLU A 287 -0.42 -17.85 3.93
N LEU A 288 0.86 -17.46 3.84
CA LEU A 288 1.61 -17.47 2.60
C LEU A 288 2.20 -18.84 2.23
N TRP A 289 2.50 -19.69 3.22
CA TRP A 289 3.01 -21.03 3.00
C TRP A 289 1.95 -22.06 2.62
N LEU A 290 0.68 -21.85 2.97
CA LEU A 290 -0.41 -22.79 2.70
C LEU A 290 -1.05 -22.51 1.31
N PRO A 291 -0.87 -23.38 0.28
CA PRO A 291 -1.55 -23.22 -1.00
C PRO A 291 -3.03 -23.64 -0.91
N ARG A 292 -3.89 -23.00 -1.71
CA ARG A 292 -5.35 -23.22 -1.80
C ARG A 292 -5.83 -24.67 -2.00
N ASP A 293 -5.04 -25.56 -2.58
CA ASP A 293 -5.53 -26.82 -3.14
C ASP A 293 -5.10 -28.10 -2.40
N SER A 294 -4.65 -28.01 -1.15
CA SER A 294 -4.48 -29.23 -0.37
C SER A 294 -5.83 -29.69 0.19
N HIS A 295 -6.64 -30.34 -0.67
CA HIS A 295 -7.69 -31.28 -0.27
C HIS A 295 -7.17 -32.45 0.58
N HIS A 296 -5.88 -32.45 0.91
CA HIS A 296 -5.28 -33.22 1.97
C HIS A 296 -4.69 -32.26 3.00
N GLU A 297 -5.44 -32.03 4.08
CA GLU A 297 -5.11 -31.23 5.28
C GLU A 297 -3.87 -31.72 6.07
N GLY A 298 -2.89 -32.33 5.39
CA GLY A 298 -1.63 -32.82 5.94
C GLY A 298 -0.57 -33.19 4.90
N ALA A 299 -0.82 -32.98 3.60
CA ALA A 299 0.09 -33.43 2.53
C ALA A 299 1.30 -32.50 2.30
N TRP A 300 1.27 -31.25 2.76
CA TRP A 300 2.42 -30.36 2.62
C TRP A 300 3.59 -30.78 3.55
N PHE A 301 3.30 -31.43 4.69
CA PHE A 301 4.29 -32.13 5.52
C PHE A 301 4.95 -33.32 4.81
N GLN A 302 4.36 -33.81 3.72
CA GLN A 302 4.84 -34.97 2.97
C GLN A 302 5.41 -34.63 1.59
N ARG A 303 5.53 -33.35 1.20
CA ARG A 303 6.30 -33.03 -0.02
C ARG A 303 7.76 -33.43 0.22
N PRO A 304 8.32 -34.39 -0.54
CA PRO A 304 9.75 -34.61 -0.48
C PRO A 304 10.39 -33.34 -1.04
N ALA A 305 11.32 -32.76 -0.30
CA ALA A 305 12.18 -31.67 -0.75
C ALA A 305 12.92 -32.11 -2.02
N GLN A 306 12.30 -31.88 -3.18
CA GLN A 306 13.02 -31.99 -4.45
C GLN A 306 13.79 -30.70 -4.62
N GLY A 307 14.96 -30.68 -3.98
CA GLY A 307 16.05 -29.77 -4.29
C GLY A 307 16.23 -28.60 -3.33
N THR A 308 16.42 -28.84 -2.03
CA THR A 308 17.30 -28.03 -1.16
C THR A 308 17.66 -28.84 0.11
N ASN A 309 18.78 -28.48 0.76
CA ASN A 309 19.51 -29.27 1.77
C ASN A 309 18.69 -29.72 3.01
N SER A 310 19.17 -30.82 3.60
CA SER A 310 18.51 -31.79 4.48
C SER A 310 18.13 -31.38 5.93
N ASP A 311 17.79 -30.13 6.24
CA ASP A 311 17.41 -29.71 7.61
C ASP A 311 15.99 -29.11 7.75
N GLU A 312 15.29 -28.89 6.65
CA GLU A 312 13.98 -28.24 6.57
C GLU A 312 12.89 -28.84 7.50
N PRO A 313 12.74 -30.19 7.61
CA PRO A 313 11.69 -30.79 8.45
C PRO A 313 11.91 -30.59 9.97
N ALA A 314 13.16 -30.46 10.41
CA ALA A 314 13.51 -30.26 11.81
C ALA A 314 13.35 -28.79 12.22
N VAL A 315 13.72 -27.87 11.33
CA VAL A 315 13.51 -26.43 11.48
C VAL A 315 12.01 -26.13 11.58
N LEU A 316 11.21 -26.68 10.67
CA LEU A 316 9.76 -26.51 10.64
C LEU A 316 9.08 -27.05 11.91
N ARG A 317 9.51 -28.21 12.43
CA ARG A 317 8.99 -28.76 13.70
C ARG A 317 9.32 -27.86 14.89
N ARG A 318 10.55 -27.35 14.96
CA ARG A 318 10.98 -26.42 16.01
C ARG A 318 10.21 -25.10 15.93
N GLU A 319 9.93 -24.61 14.73
CA GLU A 319 9.11 -23.44 14.49
C GLU A 319 7.67 -23.67 14.96
N ILE A 320 7.06 -24.81 14.65
CA ILE A 320 5.71 -25.18 15.14
C ILE A 320 5.64 -25.18 16.67
N ASP A 321 6.67 -25.69 17.36
CA ASP A 321 6.71 -25.67 18.83
C ASP A 321 6.88 -24.26 19.40
N ASN A 322 7.71 -23.42 18.77
CA ASN A 322 7.84 -22.00 19.12
C ASN A 322 6.50 -21.24 18.93
N LEU A 323 5.82 -21.48 17.81
CA LEU A 323 4.49 -20.92 17.52
C LEU A 323 3.46 -21.40 18.53
N GLY A 324 3.50 -22.68 18.91
CA GLY A 324 2.64 -23.23 19.95
C GLY A 324 2.86 -22.58 21.32
N ALA A 325 4.11 -22.30 21.69
CA ALA A 325 4.43 -21.60 22.94
C ALA A 325 3.94 -20.13 22.92
N LEU A 326 4.13 -19.44 21.80
CA LEU A 326 3.68 -18.06 21.58
C LEU A 326 2.15 -17.94 21.69
N VAL A 327 1.42 -18.83 21.03
CA VAL A 327 -0.05 -18.90 21.10
C VAL A 327 -0.53 -19.17 22.52
N ASN A 328 0.06 -20.16 23.19
CA ASN A 328 -0.33 -20.54 24.54
C ASN A 328 -0.16 -19.37 25.53
N TYR A 329 0.96 -18.64 25.40
CA TYR A 329 1.22 -17.47 26.22
C TYR A 329 0.19 -16.36 25.95
N PHE A 330 -0.05 -16.03 24.69
CA PHE A 330 -1.05 -15.04 24.32
C PHE A 330 -2.41 -15.34 24.93
N VAL A 331 -2.88 -16.58 24.78
CA VAL A 331 -4.18 -17.00 25.28
C VAL A 331 -4.25 -16.87 26.80
N ARG A 332 -3.25 -17.38 27.54
CA ARG A 332 -3.21 -17.31 29.00
C ARG A 332 -3.20 -15.88 29.55
N HIS A 333 -2.53 -14.95 28.86
CA HIS A 333 -2.37 -13.58 29.35
C HIS A 333 -3.44 -12.60 28.83
N ARG A 334 -4.06 -12.86 27.67
CA ARG A 334 -5.03 -11.94 27.05
C ARG A 334 -6.47 -12.43 27.15
N CYS A 335 -6.74 -13.73 27.01
CA CYS A 335 -8.09 -14.29 27.11
C CYS A 335 -8.65 -14.30 28.56
N GLY A 336 -7.97 -13.68 29.52
CA GLY A 336 -8.50 -13.36 30.85
C GLY A 336 -8.71 -11.87 31.11
N SER A 337 -8.37 -10.99 30.16
CA SER A 337 -8.38 -9.53 30.34
C SER A 337 -9.63 -8.88 29.72
N GLN A 338 -10.16 -7.81 30.33
CA GLN A 338 -11.38 -7.11 29.88
C GLN A 338 -11.15 -6.17 28.67
N HIS A 339 -9.97 -6.20 28.03
CA HIS A 339 -9.61 -5.28 26.96
C HIS A 339 -9.66 -5.95 25.58
N PRO A 340 -9.96 -5.18 24.51
CA PRO A 340 -9.99 -5.71 23.15
C PRO A 340 -8.63 -6.31 22.78
N ILE A 341 -8.66 -7.58 22.37
CA ILE A 341 -7.46 -8.35 22.06
C ILE A 341 -7.04 -8.04 20.62
N VAL A 342 -5.97 -7.26 20.46
CA VAL A 342 -5.32 -7.04 19.16
C VAL A 342 -4.69 -8.36 18.69
N GLY A 343 -4.92 -8.74 17.43
CA GLY A 343 -4.38 -9.98 16.88
C GLY A 343 -5.19 -11.24 17.20
N LEU A 344 -6.42 -11.14 17.73
CA LEU A 344 -7.25 -12.31 18.08
C LEU A 344 -7.56 -13.20 16.87
N ASN A 345 -7.81 -12.62 15.70
CA ASN A 345 -8.07 -13.38 14.48
C ASN A 345 -6.83 -14.13 14.02
N GLU A 346 -5.67 -13.46 14.07
CA GLU A 346 -4.37 -14.04 13.77
C GLU A 346 -4.00 -15.16 14.75
N ALA A 347 -4.31 -14.98 16.03
CA ALA A 347 -4.15 -16.01 17.04
C ALA A 347 -5.06 -17.22 16.79
N ILE A 348 -6.31 -17.02 16.37
CA ILE A 348 -7.21 -18.12 15.95
C ILE A 348 -6.62 -18.87 14.75
N THR A 349 -6.10 -18.15 13.75
CA THR A 349 -5.43 -18.75 12.58
C THR A 349 -4.23 -19.60 13.01
N LEU A 350 -3.40 -19.08 13.90
CA LEU A 350 -2.25 -19.79 14.47
C LEU A 350 -2.66 -21.02 15.27
N CYS A 351 -3.65 -20.91 16.16
CA CYS A 351 -4.19 -22.03 16.93
C CYS A 351 -4.63 -23.17 16.01
N ARG A 352 -5.37 -22.86 14.95
CA ARG A 352 -5.84 -23.84 13.96
C ARG A 352 -4.67 -24.54 13.26
N TYR A 353 -3.65 -23.78 12.88
CA TYR A 353 -2.46 -24.34 12.24
C TYR A 353 -1.63 -25.24 13.18
N VAL A 354 -1.37 -24.80 14.42
CA VAL A 354 -0.65 -25.61 15.42
C VAL A 354 -1.39 -26.91 15.71
N LEU A 355 -2.73 -26.89 15.67
CA LEU A 355 -3.55 -28.09 15.81
C LEU A 355 -3.48 -29.03 14.61
N GLN A 356 -3.53 -28.49 13.39
CA GLN A 356 -3.45 -29.27 12.16
C GLN A 356 -2.07 -29.93 11.97
N SER A 357 -1.00 -29.28 12.46
CA SER A 357 0.37 -29.78 12.38
C SER A 357 0.73 -30.83 13.43
N ARG A 358 -0.06 -30.96 14.51
CA ARG A 358 0.19 -31.91 15.60
C ARG A 358 -0.57 -33.23 15.37
N PRO A 359 0.10 -34.40 15.39
CA PRO A 359 -0.57 -35.71 15.37
C PRO A 359 -1.61 -35.84 16.48
N THR A 360 -2.60 -36.73 16.32
CA THR A 360 -3.67 -36.95 17.32
C THR A 360 -3.13 -37.29 18.71
N ASP A 361 -1.99 -37.96 18.74
CA ASP A 361 -1.39 -38.49 19.97
C ASP A 361 -0.33 -37.53 20.55
N HIS A 362 -0.20 -36.32 19.99
CA HIS A 362 0.77 -35.34 20.46
C HIS A 362 0.38 -34.82 21.86
N PRO A 363 1.29 -34.86 22.86
CA PRO A 363 0.96 -34.56 24.26
C PRO A 363 0.38 -33.15 24.46
N SER A 364 0.81 -32.19 23.65
CA SER A 364 0.33 -30.80 23.72
C SER A 364 -0.94 -30.49 22.91
N ARG A 365 -1.53 -31.48 22.20
CA ARG A 365 -2.71 -31.26 21.35
C ARG A 365 -3.94 -30.83 22.15
N ALA A 366 -4.15 -31.43 23.32
CA ALA A 366 -5.25 -31.05 24.23
C ALA A 366 -5.12 -29.58 24.69
N SER A 367 -3.90 -29.11 24.98
CA SER A 367 -3.63 -27.71 25.32
C SER A 367 -3.95 -26.79 24.15
N SER A 368 -3.53 -27.14 22.93
CA SER A 368 -3.83 -26.32 21.74
C SER A 368 -5.33 -26.25 21.42
N LEU A 369 -6.09 -27.32 21.71
CA LEU A 369 -7.56 -27.30 21.56
C LEU A 369 -8.21 -26.37 22.59
N HIS A 370 -7.71 -26.41 23.83
CA HIS A 370 -8.14 -25.49 24.88
C HIS A 370 -7.83 -24.04 24.51
N ASP A 371 -6.62 -23.78 24.00
CA ASP A 371 -6.19 -22.44 23.58
C ASP A 371 -7.08 -21.89 22.44
N LEU A 372 -7.41 -22.73 21.44
CA LEU A 372 -8.36 -22.37 20.38
C LEU A 372 -9.76 -22.07 20.92
N ALA A 373 -10.25 -22.88 21.86
CA ALA A 373 -11.57 -22.70 22.45
C ALA A 373 -11.68 -21.37 23.21
N GLN A 374 -10.63 -20.97 23.94
CA GLN A 374 -10.60 -19.67 24.62
C GLN A 374 -10.61 -18.50 23.64
N CYS A 375 -9.82 -18.56 22.56
CA CYS A 375 -9.83 -17.52 21.53
C CYS A 375 -11.22 -17.38 20.87
N LEU A 376 -11.90 -18.50 20.60
CA LEU A 376 -13.24 -18.48 20.01
C LEU A 376 -14.29 -17.95 20.98
N ALA A 377 -14.19 -18.29 22.27
CA ALA A 377 -15.09 -17.77 23.32
C ALA A 377 -14.91 -16.27 23.59
N HIS A 378 -13.77 -15.68 23.24
CA HIS A 378 -13.58 -14.22 23.27
C HIS A 378 -14.15 -13.52 22.03
N ARG A 379 -14.28 -14.25 20.92
CA ARG A 379 -14.77 -13.71 19.65
C ARG A 379 -16.29 -13.68 19.57
N PHE A 380 -16.97 -14.64 20.19
CA PHE A 380 -18.43 -14.83 20.18
C PHE A 380 -18.95 -14.76 21.61
#